data_AF-A0A6P2A1P4-F1
#
_entry.id   AF-A0A6P2A1P4-F1
#
_cell.length_a   1.000
_cell.length_b   1.000
_cell.length_c   1.000
_cell.angle_alpha   90.00
_cell.angle_beta   90.00
_cell.angle_gamma   90.00
#
_symmetry.space_group_name_H-M   'P 1'
#
loop_
_entity.id
_entity.type
_entity.pdbx_description
1 polymer ?
#
loop_
_entity_poly.entity_id
_entity_poly.type
_entity_poly.pdbx_seq_one_letter_code
_entity_poly.pdbx_strand_id
1 'polypeptide(L)' 'MPKLSQKQKQLLQSLVSDAKIAIEVIRDTQAFSQVEYSPDLTLGDAVTALEYLEWELGDEAQSR' A
#
# COMPACT_ATOMS: atom_id res chain seq x y z
N MET A 1 16.48 10.41 10.77
CA MET A 1 16.06 10.35 9.35
C MET A 1 15.81 11.77 8.86
N PRO A 2 16.16 12.12 7.61
CA PRO A 2 15.80 13.42 7.04
C PRO A 2 14.27 13.56 6.99
N LYS A 3 13.74 14.72 7.41
CA LYS A 3 12.30 14.99 7.36
C LYS A 3 11.87 15.20 5.91
N LEU A 4 10.81 14.51 5.50
CA LEU A 4 10.16 14.72 4.21
C LEU A 4 9.54 16.11 4.16
N SER A 5 9.64 16.79 3.01
CA SER A 5 8.84 17.99 2.75
C SER A 5 7.36 17.63 2.60
N GLN A 6 6.46 18.59 2.84
CA GLN A 6 5.02 18.40 2.66
C GLN A 6 4.67 17.91 1.25
N LYS A 7 5.34 18.44 0.21
CA LYS A 7 5.15 18.00 -1.18
C LYS A 7 5.56 16.54 -1.40
N GLN A 8 6.67 16.11 -0.80
CA GLN A 8 7.11 14.71 -0.89
C GLN A 8 6.14 13.78 -0.15
N LYS A 9 5.63 14.19 1.00
CA LYS A 9 4.63 13.44 1.78
C LYS A 9 3.33 13.25 1.00
N GLN A 10 2.80 14.31 0.40
CA GLN A 10 1.60 14.25 -0.46
C GLN A 10 1.81 13.36 -1.69
N LEU A 11 2.97 13.44 -2.34
CA LEU A 11 3.31 12.56 -3.46
C LEU A 11 3.29 11.09 -3.02
N LEU A 12 3.92 10.76 -1.89
CA LEU A 12 3.97 9.39 -1.38
C LEU A 12 2.57 8.89 -0.98
N GLN A 13 1.74 9.74 -0.38
CA GLN A 13 0.34 9.39 -0.08
C GLN A 13 -0.45 9.08 -1.36
N SER A 14 -0.27 9.86 -2.43
CA SER A 14 -0.88 9.57 -3.73
C SER A 14 -0.42 8.22 -4.28
N LEU A 15 0.88 7.93 -4.22
CA LEU A 15 1.43 6.65 -4.70
C LEU A 15 0.89 5.46 -3.91
N VAL A 16 0.74 5.59 -2.59
CA VAL A 16 0.12 4.55 -1.75
C VAL A 16 -1.34 4.33 -2.15
N SER A 17 -2.10 5.40 -2.38
CA SER A 17 -3.49 5.32 -2.84
C SER A 17 -3.60 4.62 -4.20
N ASP A 18 -2.76 5.01 -5.17
CA ASP A 18 -2.75 4.41 -6.51
C ASP A 18 -2.37 2.92 -6.46
N ALA A 19 -1.42 2.55 -5.60
CA ALA A 19 -1.03 1.16 -5.39
C ALA A 19 -2.16 0.33 -4.78
N LYS A 20 -2.92 0.87 -3.80
CA LYS A 20 -4.10 0.21 -3.25
C LYS A 20 -5.14 -0.06 -4.35
N ILE A 21 -5.42 0.93 -5.21
CA ILE A 21 -6.33 0.76 -6.35
C ILE A 21 -5.84 -0.34 -7.29
N ALA A 22 -4.54 -0.37 -7.60
CA ALA A 22 -3.98 -1.39 -8.48
C ALA A 22 -4.12 -2.81 -7.90
N ILE A 23 -3.95 -2.97 -6.58
CA ILE A 23 -4.15 -4.26 -5.91
C ILE A 23 -5.61 -4.73 -6.02
N GLU A 24 -6.57 -3.82 -5.82
CA GLU A 24 -8.00 -4.15 -5.97
C GLU A 24 -8.31 -4.61 -7.41
N VAL A 25 -7.78 -3.89 -8.41
CA VAL A 25 -7.94 -4.28 -9.82
C VAL A 25 -7.34 -5.65 -10.09
N ILE A 26 -6.13 -5.94 -9.58
CA ILE A 26 -5.48 -7.25 -9.73
C ILE A 26 -6.32 -8.35 -9.09
N ARG A 27 -6.81 -8.13 -7.86
CA ARG A 27 -7.64 -9.08 -7.12
C ARG A 27 -8.90 -9.47 -7.91
N ASP A 28 -9.50 -8.49 -8.59
CA ASP A 28 -10.72 -8.68 -9.37
C ASP A 28 -10.46 -9.33 -10.76
N THR A 29 -9.20 -9.53 -11.15
CA THR A 29 -8.88 -10.23 -12.40
C THR A 29 -9.05 -11.75 -12.27
N GLN A 30 -9.62 -12.36 -13.32
CA GLN A 30 -9.77 -13.81 -13.42
C GLN A 30 -8.43 -14.56 -13.42
N ALA A 31 -7.35 -13.92 -13.86
CA ALA A 31 -6.01 -14.51 -13.86
C ALA A 31 -5.47 -14.72 -12.44
N PHE A 32 -5.80 -13.82 -11.49
CA PHE A 32 -5.37 -13.95 -10.11
C PHE A 32 -6.14 -15.04 -9.36
N SER A 33 -7.45 -15.19 -9.62
CA SER A 33 -8.28 -16.22 -8.97
C SER A 33 -7.99 -17.66 -9.41
N GLN A 34 -7.23 -17.83 -10.49
CA GLN A 34 -6.86 -19.14 -11.05
C GLN A 34 -5.44 -19.59 -10.69
N VAL A 35 -4.70 -18.83 -9.87
CA VAL A 35 -3.35 -19.20 -9.46
C VAL A 35 -3.43 -20.32 -8.42
N GLU A 36 -3.08 -21.56 -8.81
CA GLU A 36 -3.08 -22.76 -7.96
C GLU A 36 -1.84 -22.90 -7.05
N TYR A 37 -0.86 -22.01 -7.19
CA TYR A 37 0.37 -22.02 -6.37
C TYR A 37 0.23 -21.06 -5.17
N SER A 38 0.82 -21.42 -4.03
CA SER A 38 0.93 -20.55 -2.85
C SER A 38 2.16 -19.64 -3.01
N PRO A 39 2.00 -18.36 -3.40
CA PRO A 39 3.15 -17.50 -3.62
C PRO A 39 3.85 -17.13 -2.30
N ASP A 40 5.15 -16.87 -2.37
CA ASP A 40 5.93 -16.35 -1.22
C ASP A 40 5.47 -14.95 -0.78
N LEU A 41 4.76 -14.24 -1.68
CA LEU A 41 4.15 -12.94 -1.46
C LEU A 41 2.72 -12.95 -2.00
N THR A 42 1.77 -12.59 -1.15
CA THR A 42 0.35 -12.50 -1.46
C THR A 42 -0.08 -11.04 -1.68
N LEU A 43 -1.28 -10.84 -2.22
CA LEU A 43 -1.89 -9.51 -2.21
C LEU A 43 -2.14 -9.00 -0.79
N GLY A 44 -2.36 -9.90 0.18
CA GLY A 44 -2.47 -9.54 1.59
C GLY A 44 -1.18 -8.90 2.12
N ASP A 45 -0.02 -9.47 1.78
CA ASP A 45 1.27 -8.92 2.16
C ASP A 45 1.51 -7.53 1.55
N ALA A 46 1.08 -7.34 0.29
CA ALA A 46 1.14 -6.04 -0.37
C ALA A 46 0.22 -5.00 0.31
N VAL A 47 -1.00 -5.39 0.71
CA VAL A 47 -1.92 -4.51 1.46
C VAL A 47 -1.30 -4.11 2.80
N THR A 48 -0.80 -5.07 3.58
CA THR A 48 -0.17 -4.80 4.89
C THR A 48 1.05 -3.87 4.76
N ALA A 49 1.88 -4.05 3.73
CA ALA A 49 3.00 -3.15 3.47
C ALA A 49 2.54 -1.71 3.16
N LEU A 50 1.47 -1.55 2.37
CA LEU A 50 0.91 -0.23 2.05
C LEU A 50 0.25 0.44 3.26
N GLU A 51 -0.42 -0.30 4.12
CA GLU A 51 -0.96 0.20 5.39
C GLU A 51 0.15 0.72 6.32
N TYR A 52 1.26 -0.01 6.40
CA TYR A 52 2.43 0.45 7.16
C TYR A 52 3.00 1.75 6.58
N LEU A 53 3.13 1.84 5.25
CA LEU A 53 3.59 3.07 4.60
C LEU A 53 2.63 4.24 4.82
N GLU A 54 1.32 4.00 4.77
CA GLU A 54 0.31 5.01 5.06
C GLU A 54 0.40 5.52 6.50
N TRP A 55 0.62 4.60 7.45
CA TRP A 55 0.83 4.93 8.86
C TRP A 55 2.08 5.79 9.07
N GLU A 56 3.22 5.42 8.49
CA GLU A 56 4.47 6.20 8.53
C GLU A 56 4.32 7.58 7.85
N LEU A 57 3.50 7.66 6.79
CA LEU A 57 3.15 8.90 6.10
C LEU A 57 2.05 9.70 6.83
N GLY A 58 1.52 9.22 7.94
CA GLY A 58 0.51 9.88 8.74
C GLY A 58 1.05 10.29 10.10
N ASP A 59 2.08 11.14 10.16
CA ASP A 59 2.68 11.71 11.41
C ASP A 59 1.70 11.70 12.59
N GLU A 60 1.90 10.82 13.58
CA GLU A 60 1.54 10.93 15.01
C GLU A 60 0.17 11.57 15.40
N ALA A 61 -0.80 11.67 14.48
CA ALA A 61 -2.04 12.44 14.64
C ALA A 61 -3.21 11.59 15.18
N GLN A 62 -2.90 10.39 15.64
CA GLN A 62 -3.58 9.77 16.78
C GLN A 62 -2.56 9.60 17.91
N SER A 63 -2.06 10.74 18.39
CA SER A 63 -1.73 10.89 19.80
C SER A 63 -2.94 10.38 20.58
N ARG A 64 -2.81 9.21 21.22
CA ARG A 64 -3.70 8.83 22.31
C ARG A 64 -3.47 9.76 23.50
#